data_AF-I2GEE2-F1
#
_entry.id   AF-I2GEE2-F1
#
_cell.length_a   1.000
_cell.length_b   1.000
_cell.length_c   1.000
_cell.angle_alpha   90.00
_cell.angle_beta   90.00
_cell.angle_gamma   90.00
#
_symmetry.space_group_name_H-M   'P 1'
#
loop_
_entity.id
_entity.type
_entity.pdbx_description
1 polymer ?
#
loop_
_entity_poly.entity_id
_entity_poly.type
_entity_poly.pdbx_seq_one_letter_code
_entity_poly.pdbx_strand_id
1 'polypeptide(L)'
;MVNPVRAQLAHSLRLELASNPNEEEAFDVTPLAERGVLVTIRTGAFYDNTPAHFRFQKYNTDLKLIWQTEFKQDSRYRPIQSFHNDRYQYQLFREPDTDHFQFMRLNLDDGTTETFEGNLIEPFDIRHFKVLGNQAYVGGYHHNRPLVMSFSFFDRSTKVLPSLYVNHMEINSLEVDESRQEVHVLVHTLRRGCQFSVRTFSYEGKLLRTLTFDDAQNSLISGKLLPVDEHESLLVGNYSTDCTPYSQGIYVTRIRHNAPGRTDVAESAGEDIQYIEFSQLKNFFNYLKPRRQQKMLARMLKKKEEGKDVKFRYRLLVHDLKPTPEGLTLVAEVYYPQYSGASLNGGVLRPTSRYVEGFRYTHAFICGFDKQGKLLWDNCLPIKELTSPDLLEMVQVSQQGDHMVLAYPNEGEINTEVIQGSKVLKEVANYKLQTNSEQDKVTFSAQDNLSAWYDRHFLACGFQKIAAERNLTNQREVFYINKLTYDPQSATDNSTESASQKTSGSGR
;
A
#
# COMPACT_ATOMS: atom_id res chain seq x y z
N MET A 1 -16.37 15.42 33.18
CA MET A 1 -16.67 15.96 31.83
C MET A 1 -15.46 15.67 30.98
N VAL A 2 -15.59 14.82 29.96
CA VAL A 2 -14.49 14.46 29.06
C VAL A 2 -14.39 15.60 28.04
N ASN A 3 -13.29 16.34 28.04
CA ASN A 3 -13.02 17.34 27.01
C ASN A 3 -13.01 16.64 25.64
N PRO A 4 -13.65 17.19 24.60
CA PRO A 4 -13.56 16.61 23.27
C PRO A 4 -12.12 16.70 22.79
N VAL A 5 -11.51 15.53 22.62
CA VAL A 5 -10.21 15.32 21.99
C VAL A 5 -10.33 15.80 20.54
N ARG A 6 -9.74 16.96 20.25
CA ARG A 6 -9.79 17.58 18.93
C ARG A 6 -8.52 17.20 18.17
N ALA A 7 -8.64 16.20 17.30
CA ALA A 7 -7.60 15.91 16.32
C ALA A 7 -7.74 16.84 15.12
N GLN A 8 -6.88 17.84 14.97
CA GLN A 8 -6.84 18.68 13.77
C GLN A 8 -5.55 18.38 13.01
N LEU A 9 -5.69 17.91 11.76
CA LEU A 9 -4.57 17.97 10.81
C LEU A 9 -4.20 19.45 10.66
N ALA A 10 -2.92 19.74 10.88
CA ALA A 10 -2.33 21.04 10.69
C ALA A 10 -1.29 20.95 9.57
N HIS A 11 -1.29 21.96 8.70
CA HIS A 11 -0.20 22.16 7.78
C HIS A 11 1.06 22.45 8.58
N SER A 12 2.15 21.72 8.30
CA SER A 12 3.44 22.00 8.94
C SER A 12 4.41 22.63 7.96
N LEU A 13 4.65 21.98 6.82
CA LEU A 13 5.61 22.43 5.82
C LEU A 13 5.14 22.05 4.41
N ARG A 14 5.53 22.86 3.43
CA ARG A 14 5.28 22.62 2.00
C ARG A 14 6.56 22.81 1.20
N LEU A 15 6.85 21.84 0.35
CA LEU A 15 7.86 21.92 -0.69
C LEU A 15 7.15 21.92 -2.04
N GLU A 16 7.49 22.87 -2.91
CA GLU A 16 7.01 22.92 -4.30
C GLU A 16 8.18 22.71 -5.24
N LEU A 17 8.09 21.67 -6.06
CA LEU A 17 9.01 21.41 -7.15
C LEU A 17 8.35 21.88 -8.43
N ALA A 18 9.08 22.67 -9.24
CA ALA A 18 8.58 23.08 -10.54
C ALA A 18 8.36 21.83 -11.40
N SER A 19 7.19 21.73 -12.03
CA SER A 19 6.94 20.71 -13.04
C SER A 19 6.81 21.37 -14.41
N ASN A 20 7.34 20.71 -15.44
CA ASN A 20 7.24 21.18 -16.81
C ASN A 20 6.09 20.45 -17.52
N PRO A 21 4.97 21.13 -17.85
CA PRO A 21 3.82 20.48 -18.51
C PRO A 21 4.13 19.98 -19.93
N ASN A 22 5.25 20.41 -20.52
CA ASN A 22 5.69 19.98 -21.85
C ASN A 22 6.64 18.78 -21.81
N GLU A 23 7.03 18.32 -20.61
CA GLU A 23 7.86 17.12 -20.44
C GLU A 23 7.06 16.04 -19.71
N GLU A 24 7.24 14.78 -20.12
CA GLU A 24 6.75 13.65 -19.33
C GLU A 24 7.63 13.49 -18.09
N GLU A 25 7.16 14.02 -16.97
CA GLU A 25 7.79 13.87 -15.67
C GLU A 25 6.98 12.91 -14.80
N ALA A 26 7.67 11.99 -14.13
CA ALA A 26 7.10 11.14 -13.10
C ALA A 26 7.82 11.41 -11.78
N PHE A 27 7.04 11.65 -10.72
CA PHE A 27 7.56 11.90 -9.38
C PHE A 27 7.14 10.74 -8.48
N ASP A 28 8.11 10.18 -7.76
CA ASP A 28 7.88 9.19 -6.72
C ASP A 28 8.45 9.72 -5.40
N VAL A 29 7.71 9.52 -4.31
CA VAL A 29 8.04 10.04 -2.98
C VAL A 29 8.14 8.87 -2.02
N THR A 30 9.36 8.56 -1.60
CA THR A 30 9.63 7.45 -0.69
C THR A 30 9.86 7.96 0.74
N PRO A 31 8.93 7.70 1.68
CA PRO A 31 9.14 8.04 3.09
C PRO A 31 10.24 7.18 3.70
N LEU A 32 11.22 7.80 4.37
CA LEU A 32 12.36 7.12 4.99
C LEU A 32 12.34 7.27 6.52
N ALA A 33 11.14 7.21 7.11
CA ALA A 33 10.89 7.44 8.53
C ALA A 33 11.62 8.70 9.05
N GLU A 34 12.31 8.61 10.19
CA GLU A 34 13.06 9.72 10.80
C GLU A 34 14.26 10.19 9.98
N ARG A 35 14.70 9.43 8.98
CA ARG A 35 15.78 9.84 8.07
C ARG A 35 15.32 10.81 7.01
N GLY A 36 14.03 11.12 6.93
CA GLY A 36 13.46 12.12 6.03
C GLY A 36 12.68 11.50 4.87
N VAL A 37 12.81 12.07 3.67
CA VAL A 37 12.11 11.62 2.45
C VAL A 37 13.06 11.62 1.25
N LEU A 38 12.88 10.68 0.32
CA LEU A 38 13.54 10.67 -0.98
C LEU A 38 12.51 11.03 -2.05
N VAL A 39 12.83 11.99 -2.91
CA VAL A 39 12.05 12.32 -4.11
C VAL A 39 12.81 11.84 -5.33
N THR A 40 12.20 10.95 -6.09
CA THR A 40 12.72 10.45 -7.36
C THR A 40 11.95 11.12 -8.49
N ILE A 41 12.65 11.92 -9.28
CA ILE A 41 12.09 12.60 -10.44
C ILE A 41 12.64 11.90 -11.67
N ARG A 42 11.75 11.34 -12.49
CA ARG A 42 12.11 10.71 -13.75
C ARG A 42 11.60 11.58 -14.89
N THR A 43 12.49 11.92 -15.81
CA THR A 43 12.16 12.59 -17.07
C THR A 43 12.60 11.74 -18.26
N GLY A 44 12.02 12.00 -19.43
CA GLY A 44 12.19 11.18 -20.63
C GLY A 44 11.04 10.19 -20.81
N ALA A 45 10.62 10.00 -22.06
CA ALA A 45 9.33 9.39 -22.34
C ALA A 45 9.32 7.87 -22.08
N PHE A 46 8.20 7.37 -21.59
CA PHE A 46 7.98 5.93 -21.40
C PHE A 46 8.02 5.15 -22.73
N TYR A 47 7.73 5.83 -23.85
CA TYR A 47 7.59 5.26 -25.19
C TYR A 47 8.56 5.83 -26.24
N ASP A 48 9.33 6.86 -25.92
CA ASP A 48 10.18 7.56 -26.89
C ASP A 48 11.65 7.11 -26.75
N ASN A 49 12.46 7.25 -27.79
CA ASN A 49 13.88 6.85 -27.77
C ASN A 49 14.78 7.78 -26.93
N THR A 50 14.17 8.64 -26.10
CA THR A 50 14.90 9.50 -25.16
C THR A 50 15.33 8.67 -23.94
N PRO A 51 16.61 8.76 -23.52
CA PRO A 51 17.08 8.07 -22.33
C PRO A 51 16.33 8.55 -21.10
N ALA A 52 15.99 7.64 -20.19
CA ALA A 52 15.39 8.02 -18.92
C ALA A 52 16.43 8.73 -18.05
N HIS A 53 16.08 9.90 -17.54
CA HIS A 53 16.91 10.68 -16.63
C HIS A 53 16.29 10.62 -15.25
N PHE A 54 17.05 10.14 -14.26
CA PHE A 54 16.63 10.10 -12.87
C PHE A 54 17.35 11.18 -12.10
N ARG A 55 16.59 11.98 -11.36
CA ARG A 55 17.10 12.93 -10.39
C ARG A 55 16.58 12.54 -9.01
N PHE A 56 17.49 12.16 -8.14
CA PHE A 56 17.22 11.77 -6.78
C PHE A 56 17.51 12.94 -5.86
N GLN A 57 16.56 13.30 -5.01
CA GLN A 57 16.68 14.40 -4.07
C GLN A 57 16.30 13.91 -2.68
N LYS A 58 17.26 13.88 -1.77
CA LYS A 58 17.03 13.51 -0.37
C LYS A 58 16.75 14.75 0.45
N TYR A 59 15.63 14.74 1.16
CA TYR A 59 15.28 15.77 2.11
C TYR A 59 15.25 15.20 3.53
N ASN A 60 15.52 16.05 4.52
CA ASN A 60 15.37 15.72 5.93
C ASN A 60 13.89 15.82 6.37
N THR A 61 13.64 15.67 7.67
CA THR A 61 12.31 15.74 8.29
C THR A 61 11.64 17.13 8.23
N ASP A 62 12.42 18.16 7.92
CA ASP A 62 11.99 19.55 7.74
C ASP A 62 11.91 19.93 6.25
N LEU A 63 11.90 18.94 5.35
CA LEU A 63 11.89 19.13 3.90
C LEU A 63 13.04 20.02 3.38
N LYS A 64 14.19 20.02 4.07
CA LYS A 64 15.43 20.65 3.61
C LYS A 64 16.27 19.64 2.83
N LEU A 65 16.75 20.05 1.66
CA LEU A 65 17.60 19.21 0.80
C LEU A 65 18.91 18.87 1.53
N ILE A 66 19.24 17.58 1.58
CA ILE A 66 20.48 17.04 2.14
C ILE A 66 21.49 16.83 1.00
N TRP A 67 21.09 16.05 -0.01
CA TRP A 67 21.89 15.76 -1.19
C TRP A 67 20.99 15.56 -2.41
N GLN A 68 21.59 15.70 -3.59
CA GLN A 68 20.95 15.37 -4.85
C GLN A 68 21.95 14.67 -5.77
N THR A 69 21.47 13.69 -6.51
CA THR A 69 22.27 12.94 -7.49
C THR A 69 21.44 12.74 -8.74
N GLU A 70 22.10 12.80 -9.90
CA GLU A 70 21.49 12.47 -11.19
C GLU A 70 22.07 11.18 -11.73
N PHE A 71 21.21 10.38 -12.34
CA PHE A 71 21.58 9.15 -13.02
C PHE A 71 20.92 9.11 -14.39
N LYS A 72 21.75 9.10 -15.44
CA LYS A 72 21.31 8.99 -16.82
C LYS A 72 21.32 7.54 -17.24
N GLN A 73 20.14 6.97 -17.48
CA GLN A 73 20.01 5.61 -17.99
C GLN A 73 20.39 5.56 -19.46
N ASP A 74 21.05 4.49 -19.89
CA ASP A 74 21.24 4.19 -21.32
C ASP A 74 19.86 3.97 -21.97
N SER A 75 19.62 4.59 -23.13
CA SER A 75 18.33 4.57 -23.86
C SER A 75 17.83 3.17 -24.20
N ARG A 76 18.70 2.15 -24.20
CA ARG A 76 18.33 0.75 -24.43
C ARG A 76 17.52 0.16 -23.28
N TYR A 77 17.69 0.68 -22.07
CA TYR A 77 17.04 0.16 -20.87
C TYR A 77 15.78 0.95 -20.51
N ARG A 78 14.72 0.23 -20.15
CA ARG A 78 13.44 0.77 -19.68
C ARG A 78 13.25 0.43 -18.19
N PRO A 79 12.79 1.39 -17.37
CA PRO A 79 12.51 1.13 -15.96
C PRO A 79 11.30 0.20 -15.80
N ILE A 80 11.39 -0.73 -14.85
CA ILE A 80 10.37 -1.76 -14.61
C ILE A 80 9.77 -1.62 -13.22
N GLN A 81 10.58 -1.77 -12.17
CA GLN A 81 10.12 -1.67 -10.79
C GLN A 81 11.20 -1.04 -9.91
N SER A 82 10.78 -0.51 -8.77
CA SER A 82 11.66 -0.02 -7.71
C SER A 82 11.43 -0.82 -6.43
N PHE A 83 12.45 -0.83 -5.57
CA PHE A 83 12.37 -1.38 -4.23
C PHE A 83 13.29 -0.56 -3.33
N HIS A 84 12.94 -0.40 -2.06
CA HIS A 84 13.83 0.20 -1.09
C HIS A 84 13.87 -0.62 0.18
N ASN A 85 15.02 -0.59 0.84
CA ASN A 85 15.18 -0.98 2.23
C ASN A 85 15.70 0.22 3.01
N ASP A 86 16.11 0.01 4.26
CA ASP A 86 16.60 1.10 5.10
C ASP A 86 17.83 1.79 4.50
N ARG A 87 18.69 1.09 3.77
CA ARG A 87 20.00 1.64 3.34
C ARG A 87 20.05 2.10 1.89
N TYR A 88 19.29 1.44 1.01
CA TYR A 88 19.41 1.61 -0.43
C TYR A 88 18.05 1.73 -1.11
N GLN A 89 17.99 2.58 -2.13
CA GLN A 89 16.96 2.59 -3.16
C GLN A 89 17.47 1.78 -4.35
N TYR A 90 16.64 0.87 -4.87
CA TYR A 90 16.94 0.05 -6.04
C TYR A 90 15.97 0.36 -7.17
N GLN A 91 16.49 0.41 -8.38
CA GLN A 91 15.71 0.51 -9.61
C GLN A 91 16.09 -0.64 -10.54
N LEU A 92 15.09 -1.42 -10.95
CA LEU A 92 15.23 -2.49 -11.93
C LEU A 92 14.88 -1.95 -13.32
N PHE A 93 15.76 -2.22 -14.27
CA PHE A 93 15.60 -1.91 -15.68
C PHE A 93 15.74 -3.17 -16.54
N ARG A 94 15.07 -3.18 -17.70
CA ARG A 94 15.25 -4.21 -18.73
C ARG A 94 15.52 -3.59 -20.09
N GLU A 95 16.34 -4.24 -20.89
CA GLU A 95 16.42 -3.93 -22.33
C GLU A 95 15.26 -4.68 -23.04
N PRO A 96 14.33 -3.97 -23.72
CA PRO A 96 13.19 -4.59 -24.38
C PRO A 96 13.60 -5.70 -25.35
N ASP A 97 12.79 -6.76 -25.43
CA ASP A 97 12.99 -7.90 -26.34
C ASP A 97 14.32 -8.66 -26.19
N THR A 98 15.02 -8.47 -25.06
CA THR A 98 16.24 -9.20 -24.69
C THR A 98 16.12 -9.84 -23.31
N ASP A 99 17.13 -10.60 -22.92
CA ASP A 99 17.32 -11.11 -21.57
C ASP A 99 18.18 -10.17 -20.69
N HIS A 100 18.62 -9.01 -21.19
CA HIS A 100 19.48 -8.11 -20.41
C HIS A 100 18.68 -7.27 -19.40
N PHE A 101 19.22 -7.16 -18.20
CA PHE A 101 18.75 -6.25 -17.17
C PHE A 101 19.88 -5.46 -16.54
N GLN A 102 19.47 -4.37 -15.91
CA GLN A 102 20.34 -3.56 -15.09
C GLN A 102 19.63 -3.26 -13.77
N PHE A 103 20.37 -3.39 -12.68
CA PHE A 103 19.98 -2.91 -11.36
C PHE A 103 20.79 -1.66 -11.06
N MET A 104 20.13 -0.56 -10.73
CA MET A 104 20.78 0.59 -10.12
C MET A 104 20.52 0.54 -8.62
N ARG A 105 21.59 0.65 -7.83
CA ARG A 105 21.57 0.79 -6.38
C ARG A 105 22.00 2.21 -6.01
N LEU A 106 21.16 2.91 -5.27
CA LEU A 106 21.41 4.25 -4.75
C LEU A 106 21.53 4.17 -3.23
N ASN A 107 22.63 4.64 -2.66
CA ASN A 107 22.83 4.75 -1.21
C ASN A 107 22.02 5.94 -0.67
N LEU A 108 21.17 5.68 0.32
CA LEU A 108 20.27 6.68 0.89
C LEU A 108 20.98 7.71 1.79
N ASP A 109 22.21 7.42 2.24
CA ASP A 109 22.99 8.31 3.11
C ASP A 109 23.70 9.41 2.33
N ASP A 110 24.36 9.06 1.22
CA ASP A 110 25.25 9.96 0.48
C ASP A 110 24.87 10.17 -1.00
N GLY A 111 23.86 9.46 -1.50
CA GLY A 111 23.41 9.55 -2.88
C GLY A 111 24.34 8.88 -3.90
N THR A 112 25.30 8.05 -3.46
CA THR A 112 26.17 7.29 -4.37
C THR A 112 25.38 6.23 -5.14
N THR A 113 25.63 6.12 -6.43
CA THR A 113 24.96 5.16 -7.33
C THR A 113 25.91 4.11 -7.86
N GLU A 114 25.47 2.86 -7.91
CA GLU A 114 26.16 1.75 -8.53
C GLU A 114 25.22 1.01 -9.46
N THR A 115 25.74 0.48 -10.57
CA THR A 115 24.98 -0.31 -11.52
C THR A 115 25.51 -1.73 -11.62
N PHE A 116 24.59 -2.68 -11.75
CA PHE A 116 24.88 -4.10 -11.92
C PHE A 116 24.12 -4.59 -13.13
N GLU A 117 24.85 -5.09 -14.12
CA GLU A 117 24.27 -5.69 -15.31
C GLU A 117 24.30 -7.21 -15.20
N GLY A 118 23.30 -7.85 -15.77
CA GLY A 118 23.25 -9.30 -15.91
C GLY A 118 22.17 -9.73 -16.88
N ASN A 119 22.07 -11.05 -17.04
CA ASN A 119 21.17 -11.67 -18.01
C ASN A 119 20.15 -12.57 -17.31
N LEU A 120 18.91 -12.54 -17.80
CA LEU A 120 17.84 -13.45 -17.41
C LEU A 120 18.19 -14.80 -18.00
N ILE A 121 17.71 -15.84 -17.35
CA ILE A 121 17.75 -17.16 -17.98
C ILE A 121 16.77 -17.20 -19.16
N GLU A 122 15.62 -16.53 -19.03
CA GLU A 122 14.61 -16.38 -20.08
C GLU A 122 13.88 -15.03 -19.92
N PRO A 123 13.46 -14.34 -21.00
CA PRO A 123 12.63 -13.15 -20.90
C PRO A 123 11.27 -13.47 -20.27
N PHE A 124 10.84 -12.73 -19.24
CA PHE A 124 9.55 -12.96 -18.59
C PHE A 124 8.89 -11.67 -18.11
N ASP A 125 7.58 -11.72 -17.87
CA ASP A 125 6.80 -10.59 -17.39
C ASP A 125 7.04 -10.39 -15.89
N ILE A 126 7.84 -9.38 -15.54
CA ILE A 126 8.23 -9.05 -14.17
C ILE A 126 7.07 -8.39 -13.42
N ARG A 127 6.73 -8.95 -12.26
CA ARG A 127 5.64 -8.47 -11.39
C ARG A 127 6.07 -8.18 -9.96
N HIS A 128 7.17 -8.77 -9.50
CA HIS A 128 7.69 -8.59 -8.16
C HIS A 128 9.18 -8.31 -8.19
N PHE A 129 9.62 -7.38 -7.34
CA PHE A 129 11.02 -7.06 -7.14
C PHE A 129 11.26 -6.76 -5.66
N LYS A 130 12.17 -7.53 -5.05
CA LYS A 130 12.60 -7.38 -3.66
C LYS A 130 14.11 -7.58 -3.58
N VAL A 131 14.76 -7.00 -2.58
CA VAL A 131 16.19 -7.21 -2.32
C VAL A 131 16.37 -7.65 -0.87
N LEU A 132 17.18 -8.69 -0.67
CA LEU A 132 17.62 -9.15 0.64
C LEU A 132 19.16 -9.22 0.62
N GLY A 133 19.81 -8.46 1.50
CA GLY A 133 21.27 -8.38 1.54
C GLY A 133 21.87 -7.96 0.19
N ASN A 134 22.73 -8.81 -0.38
CA ASN A 134 23.37 -8.61 -1.68
C ASN A 134 22.71 -9.42 -2.81
N GLN A 135 21.45 -9.84 -2.64
CA GLN A 135 20.69 -10.54 -3.68
C GLN A 135 19.37 -9.83 -4.00
N ALA A 136 19.13 -9.62 -5.30
CA ALA A 136 17.84 -9.23 -5.83
C ALA A 136 17.00 -10.45 -6.17
N TYR A 137 15.72 -10.43 -5.83
CA TYR A 137 14.74 -11.44 -6.20
C TYR A 137 13.72 -10.80 -7.15
N VAL A 138 13.63 -11.34 -8.36
CA VAL A 138 12.74 -10.86 -9.42
C VAL A 138 11.74 -11.96 -9.74
N GLY A 139 10.46 -11.70 -9.49
CA GLY A 139 9.36 -12.63 -9.66
C GLY A 139 8.42 -12.22 -10.79
N GLY A 140 7.87 -13.19 -11.51
CA GLY A 140 7.01 -12.93 -12.65
C GLY A 140 6.57 -14.18 -13.40
N TYR A 141 6.24 -14.03 -14.68
CA TYR A 141 5.65 -15.11 -15.48
C TYR A 141 6.30 -15.27 -16.84
N HIS A 142 6.71 -16.50 -17.16
CA HIS A 142 7.16 -16.90 -18.50
C HIS A 142 6.18 -17.91 -19.08
N HIS A 143 5.56 -17.61 -20.22
CA HIS A 143 4.52 -18.46 -20.85
C HIS A 143 3.42 -18.90 -19.85
N ASN A 144 2.89 -17.97 -19.06
CA ASN A 144 1.89 -18.20 -18.00
C ASN A 144 2.33 -19.17 -16.88
N ARG A 145 3.63 -19.42 -16.73
CA ARG A 145 4.21 -20.16 -15.60
C ARG A 145 4.96 -19.20 -14.69
N PRO A 146 4.72 -19.22 -13.38
CA PRO A 146 5.42 -18.35 -12.47
C PRO A 146 6.87 -18.77 -12.32
N LEU A 147 7.75 -17.80 -12.17
CA LEU A 147 9.14 -18.02 -11.84
C LEU A 147 9.64 -16.88 -10.96
N VAL A 148 10.61 -17.20 -10.11
CA VAL A 148 11.35 -16.22 -9.33
C VAL A 148 12.83 -16.52 -9.53
N MET A 149 13.60 -15.50 -9.86
CA MET A 149 15.05 -15.59 -9.97
C MET A 149 15.71 -14.79 -8.86
N SER A 150 16.86 -15.26 -8.40
CA SER A 150 17.80 -14.47 -7.62
C SER A 150 18.96 -14.00 -8.48
N PHE A 151 19.39 -12.77 -8.27
CA PHE A 151 20.57 -12.17 -8.88
C PHE A 151 21.50 -11.66 -7.79
N SER A 152 22.75 -12.13 -7.80
CA SER A 152 23.77 -11.76 -6.83
C SER A 152 24.52 -10.51 -7.28
N PHE A 153 24.49 -9.44 -6.48
CA PHE A 153 25.26 -8.22 -6.76
C PHE A 153 26.78 -8.42 -6.60
N PHE A 154 27.21 -9.49 -5.93
CA PHE A 154 28.62 -9.75 -5.67
C PHE A 154 29.34 -10.37 -6.88
N ASP A 155 28.82 -11.49 -7.38
CA ASP A 155 29.42 -12.27 -8.47
C ASP A 155 28.64 -12.17 -9.79
N ARG A 156 27.54 -11.40 -9.82
CA ARG A 156 26.64 -11.21 -10.96
C ARG A 156 26.02 -12.52 -11.47
N SER A 157 25.95 -13.54 -10.61
CA SER A 157 25.31 -14.80 -10.94
C SER A 157 23.79 -14.72 -10.84
N THR A 158 23.10 -15.38 -11.79
CA THR A 158 21.64 -15.53 -11.81
C THR A 158 21.27 -16.98 -11.49
N LYS A 159 20.29 -17.19 -10.62
CA LYS A 159 19.73 -18.51 -10.30
C LYS A 159 18.21 -18.44 -10.32
N VAL A 160 17.55 -19.51 -10.78
CA VAL A 160 16.09 -19.64 -10.66
C VAL A 160 15.76 -20.39 -9.38
N LEU A 161 14.84 -19.86 -8.59
CA LEU A 161 14.34 -20.52 -7.39
C LEU A 161 13.60 -21.81 -7.81
N PRO A 162 13.96 -22.97 -7.24
CA PRO A 162 13.42 -24.25 -7.67
C PRO A 162 11.92 -24.39 -7.36
N SER A 163 11.31 -25.36 -8.02
CA SER A 163 9.94 -25.83 -7.80
C SER A 163 8.81 -24.86 -8.18
N LEU A 164 9.06 -23.58 -8.50
CA LEU A 164 8.00 -22.60 -8.83
C LEU A 164 7.42 -22.74 -10.24
N TYR A 165 8.16 -23.28 -11.20
CA TYR A 165 7.77 -23.33 -12.61
C TYR A 165 6.70 -24.41 -12.91
N VAL A 166 5.47 -24.18 -12.45
CA VAL A 166 4.35 -25.11 -12.54
C VAL A 166 3.16 -24.46 -13.23
N ASN A 167 2.45 -25.20 -14.09
CA ASN A 167 1.25 -24.71 -14.76
C ASN A 167 0.12 -24.41 -13.76
N HIS A 168 -0.66 -23.35 -14.03
CA HIS A 168 -1.83 -22.95 -13.21
C HIS A 168 -1.48 -22.56 -11.77
N MET A 169 -0.25 -22.08 -11.56
CA MET A 169 0.19 -21.49 -10.31
C MET A 169 0.35 -19.98 -10.51
N GLU A 170 -0.06 -19.20 -9.53
CA GLU A 170 0.08 -17.76 -9.50
C GLU A 170 0.87 -17.34 -8.26
N ILE A 171 1.80 -16.39 -8.43
CA ILE A 171 2.47 -15.72 -7.33
C ILE A 171 1.50 -14.68 -6.76
N ASN A 172 1.19 -14.81 -5.48
CA ASN A 172 0.41 -13.84 -4.73
C ASN A 172 1.30 -12.71 -4.21
N SER A 173 2.39 -13.07 -3.53
CA SER A 173 3.36 -12.13 -3.01
C SER A 173 4.76 -12.73 -2.94
N LEU A 174 5.76 -11.83 -2.92
CA LEU A 174 7.17 -12.13 -2.69
C LEU A 174 7.59 -11.29 -1.47
N GLU A 175 7.97 -11.97 -0.40
CA GLU A 175 8.31 -11.36 0.89
C GLU A 175 9.72 -11.76 1.30
N VAL A 176 10.43 -10.84 1.95
CA VAL A 176 11.80 -11.04 2.42
C VAL A 176 11.83 -10.88 3.94
N ASP A 177 12.48 -11.81 4.61
CA ASP A 177 12.72 -11.77 6.05
C ASP A 177 14.21 -11.51 6.31
N GLU A 178 14.53 -10.26 6.65
CA GLU A 178 15.91 -9.85 6.93
C GLU A 178 16.47 -10.49 8.21
N SER A 179 15.63 -10.84 9.18
CA SER A 179 16.07 -11.42 10.46
C SER A 179 16.54 -12.87 10.28
N ARG A 180 15.80 -13.67 9.51
CA ARG A 180 16.13 -15.08 9.24
C ARG A 180 16.95 -15.28 7.97
N GLN A 181 17.15 -14.23 7.16
CA GLN A 181 17.74 -14.30 5.83
C GLN A 181 16.99 -15.29 4.92
N GLU A 182 15.66 -15.19 4.93
CA GLU A 182 14.76 -16.06 4.18
C GLU A 182 13.93 -15.26 3.17
N VAL A 183 13.52 -15.94 2.10
CA VAL A 183 12.58 -15.41 1.11
C VAL A 183 11.35 -16.29 1.05
N HIS A 184 10.18 -15.68 1.21
CA HIS A 184 8.90 -16.35 1.15
C HIS A 184 8.18 -16.01 -0.15
N VAL A 185 7.81 -17.04 -0.91
CA VAL A 185 6.99 -16.92 -2.12
C VAL A 185 5.63 -17.53 -1.82
N LEU A 186 4.60 -16.69 -1.76
CA LEU A 186 3.23 -17.12 -1.54
C LEU A 186 2.62 -17.41 -2.90
N VAL A 187 2.14 -18.64 -3.08
CA VAL A 187 1.59 -19.08 -4.36
C VAL A 187 0.23 -19.71 -4.18
N HIS A 188 -0.62 -19.50 -5.18
CA HIS A 188 -1.95 -20.06 -5.28
C HIS A 188 -2.06 -20.92 -6.53
N THR A 189 -2.51 -22.17 -6.39
CA THR A 189 -2.70 -23.11 -7.51
C THR A 189 -4.17 -23.17 -7.88
N LEU A 190 -4.53 -22.80 -9.11
CA LEU A 190 -5.91 -22.65 -9.56
C LEU A 190 -6.63 -23.97 -9.94
N ARG A 191 -5.93 -25.11 -9.93
CA ARG A 191 -6.48 -26.42 -10.37
C ARG A 191 -6.48 -27.44 -9.23
N ARG A 192 -7.52 -28.29 -9.14
CA ARG A 192 -7.70 -29.37 -8.15
C ARG A 192 -7.68 -28.90 -6.68
N GLY A 193 -8.68 -28.11 -6.28
CA GLY A 193 -8.93 -27.81 -4.85
C GLY A 193 -8.47 -26.44 -4.37
N CYS A 194 -7.78 -25.66 -5.21
CA CYS A 194 -7.31 -24.32 -4.89
C CYS A 194 -6.39 -24.27 -3.68
N GLN A 195 -5.18 -24.74 -3.93
CA GLN A 195 -4.14 -24.88 -2.93
C GLN A 195 -3.39 -23.56 -2.78
N PHE A 196 -3.41 -23.03 -1.55
CA PHE A 196 -2.52 -21.96 -1.15
C PHE A 196 -1.27 -22.56 -0.51
N SER A 197 -0.09 -22.03 -0.82
CA SER A 197 1.15 -22.49 -0.20
C SER A 197 2.16 -21.37 -0.01
N VAL A 198 2.96 -21.49 1.04
CA VAL A 198 4.09 -20.60 1.34
C VAL A 198 5.37 -21.39 1.12
N ARG A 199 6.18 -20.96 0.16
CA ARG A 199 7.47 -21.58 -0.15
C ARG A 199 8.59 -20.73 0.39
N THR A 200 9.38 -21.30 1.29
CA THR A 200 10.47 -20.59 1.96
C THR A 200 11.80 -21.01 1.35
N PHE A 201 12.61 -20.04 0.96
CA PHE A 201 13.92 -20.22 0.39
C PHE A 201 14.97 -19.58 1.29
N SER A 202 16.13 -20.22 1.38
CA SER A 202 17.34 -19.63 1.97
C SER A 202 17.82 -18.44 1.15
N TYR A 203 18.71 -17.65 1.77
CA TYR A 203 19.48 -16.61 1.08
C TYR A 203 20.12 -17.13 -0.22
N GLU A 204 20.68 -18.34 -0.28
CA GLU A 204 21.30 -18.89 -1.50
C GLU A 204 20.31 -19.40 -2.56
N GLY A 205 19.00 -19.30 -2.30
CA GLY A 205 17.94 -19.74 -3.21
C GLY A 205 17.59 -21.22 -3.11
N LYS A 206 18.07 -21.95 -2.09
CA LYS A 206 17.65 -23.34 -1.84
C LYS A 206 16.29 -23.35 -1.16
N LEU A 207 15.38 -24.20 -1.63
CA LEU A 207 14.09 -24.44 -0.99
C LEU A 207 14.32 -25.07 0.39
N LEU A 208 13.91 -24.36 1.44
CA LEU A 208 13.98 -24.84 2.81
C LEU A 208 12.74 -25.66 3.17
N ARG A 209 11.56 -25.16 2.80
CA ARG A 209 10.28 -25.81 3.10
C ARG A 209 9.14 -25.30 2.22
N THR A 210 8.09 -26.11 2.13
CA THR A 210 6.80 -25.72 1.54
C THR A 210 5.70 -25.99 2.55
N LEU A 211 4.96 -24.95 2.94
CA LEU A 211 3.77 -25.09 3.77
C LEU A 211 2.56 -25.07 2.85
N THR A 212 1.76 -26.13 2.86
CA THR A 212 0.54 -26.21 2.06
C THR A 212 -0.69 -26.16 2.96
N PHE A 213 -1.73 -25.48 2.49
CA PHE A 213 -2.99 -25.31 3.21
C PHE A 213 -4.12 -26.09 2.52
N ASP A 214 -3.85 -27.32 2.09
CA ASP A 214 -4.81 -28.16 1.36
C ASP A 214 -5.99 -28.61 2.22
N ASP A 215 -5.72 -28.90 3.49
CA ASP A 215 -6.72 -29.34 4.48
C ASP A 215 -7.51 -28.17 5.08
N ALA A 216 -7.27 -26.95 4.60
CA ALA A 216 -7.97 -25.77 5.07
C ALA A 216 -9.47 -25.86 4.76
N GLN A 217 -10.31 -25.52 5.74
CA GLN A 217 -11.76 -25.53 5.58
C GLN A 217 -12.22 -24.60 4.44
N ASN A 218 -11.50 -23.50 4.23
CA ASN A 218 -11.77 -22.53 3.17
C ASN A 218 -10.50 -22.22 2.36
N SER A 219 -10.68 -21.92 1.07
CA SER A 219 -9.60 -21.55 0.17
C SER A 219 -9.04 -20.16 0.51
N LEU A 220 -7.75 -20.09 0.80
CA LEU A 220 -7.04 -18.82 1.06
C LEU A 220 -6.77 -18.09 -0.27
N ILE A 221 -6.94 -16.77 -0.30
CA ILE A 221 -6.81 -15.95 -1.52
C ILE A 221 -5.49 -15.18 -1.55
N SER A 222 -5.20 -14.45 -0.47
CA SER A 222 -3.96 -13.70 -0.30
C SER A 222 -3.40 -13.89 1.10
N GLY A 223 -2.17 -13.44 1.33
CA GLY A 223 -1.55 -13.47 2.63
C GLY A 223 -0.41 -12.46 2.73
N LYS A 224 -0.15 -12.04 3.97
CA LYS A 224 1.01 -11.27 4.39
C LYS A 224 1.63 -11.97 5.58
N LEU A 225 2.96 -12.14 5.61
CA LEU A 225 3.65 -12.65 6.78
C LEU A 225 4.14 -11.49 7.66
N LEU A 226 4.03 -11.72 8.97
CA LEU A 226 4.68 -10.89 9.98
C LEU A 226 5.49 -11.80 10.90
N PRO A 227 6.83 -11.69 10.96
CA PRO A 227 7.62 -12.40 11.95
C PRO A 227 7.29 -11.88 13.36
N VAL A 228 6.96 -12.79 14.28
CA VAL A 228 6.67 -12.48 15.69
C VAL A 228 7.94 -12.57 16.53
N ASP A 229 8.72 -13.63 16.31
CA ASP A 229 10.04 -13.88 16.92
C ASP A 229 10.88 -14.75 15.98
N GLU A 230 12.05 -15.25 16.40
CA GLU A 230 12.92 -16.09 15.54
C GLU A 230 12.29 -17.44 15.13
N HIS A 231 11.25 -17.88 15.82
CA HIS A 231 10.64 -19.20 15.65
C HIS A 231 9.19 -19.16 15.18
N GLU A 232 8.55 -17.99 15.15
CA GLU A 232 7.15 -17.88 14.76
C GLU A 232 6.89 -16.70 13.83
N SER A 233 6.01 -16.90 12.85
CA SER A 233 5.41 -15.85 12.03
C SER A 233 3.89 -16.00 12.00
N LEU A 234 3.19 -14.88 11.87
CA LEU A 234 1.76 -14.84 11.62
C LEU A 234 1.53 -14.65 10.13
N LEU A 235 0.68 -15.49 9.54
CA LEU A 235 0.16 -15.33 8.18
C LEU A 235 -1.28 -14.83 8.29
N VAL A 236 -1.53 -13.64 7.75
CA VAL A 236 -2.85 -12.99 7.79
C VAL A 236 -3.28 -12.65 6.36
N GLY A 237 -4.53 -12.91 6.02
CA GLY A 237 -5.05 -12.60 4.71
C GLY A 237 -6.55 -12.79 4.60
N ASN A 238 -7.05 -12.96 3.38
CA ASN A 238 -8.46 -13.16 3.09
C ASN A 238 -8.73 -14.55 2.49
N TYR A 239 -9.95 -15.06 2.67
CA TYR A 239 -10.36 -16.39 2.22
C TYR A 239 -11.71 -16.39 1.49
N SER A 240 -11.97 -17.44 0.71
CA SER A 240 -13.26 -17.72 0.08
C SER A 240 -13.72 -19.16 0.34
N THR A 241 -15.03 -19.40 0.22
CA THR A 241 -15.61 -20.75 0.35
C THR A 241 -15.51 -21.57 -0.94
N ASP A 242 -15.37 -20.92 -2.10
CA ASP A 242 -15.58 -21.57 -3.41
C ASP A 242 -14.45 -21.26 -4.40
N CYS A 243 -13.22 -21.04 -3.91
CA CYS A 243 -12.07 -20.65 -4.72
C CYS A 243 -12.38 -19.49 -5.69
N THR A 244 -12.87 -18.39 -5.13
CA THR A 244 -13.16 -17.18 -5.91
C THR A 244 -12.34 -16.02 -5.38
N PRO A 245 -12.06 -15.00 -6.20
CA PRO A 245 -11.44 -13.77 -5.71
C PRO A 245 -12.37 -12.96 -4.77
N TYR A 246 -13.57 -13.47 -4.46
CA TYR A 246 -14.53 -12.84 -3.56
C TYR A 246 -14.40 -13.41 -2.16
N SER A 247 -13.86 -12.56 -1.28
CA SER A 247 -13.62 -12.83 0.12
C SER A 247 -14.93 -12.98 0.89
N GLN A 248 -14.96 -13.91 1.84
CA GLN A 248 -16.00 -14.06 2.87
C GLN A 248 -15.59 -13.46 4.22
N GLY A 249 -14.29 -13.26 4.41
CA GLY A 249 -13.71 -12.75 5.65
C GLY A 249 -12.19 -12.73 5.58
N ILE A 250 -11.58 -12.63 6.75
CA ILE A 250 -10.14 -12.67 6.98
C ILE A 250 -9.76 -13.95 7.73
N TYR A 251 -8.55 -14.44 7.51
CA TYR A 251 -8.00 -15.56 8.27
C TYR A 251 -6.68 -15.15 8.93
N VAL A 252 -6.38 -15.82 10.04
CA VAL A 252 -5.10 -15.72 10.73
C VAL A 252 -4.60 -17.13 11.02
N THR A 253 -3.33 -17.39 10.72
CA THR A 253 -2.69 -18.66 11.08
C THR A 253 -1.26 -18.42 11.56
N ARG A 254 -0.80 -19.28 12.46
CA ARG A 254 0.55 -19.23 13.02
C ARG A 254 1.43 -20.23 12.30
N ILE A 255 2.57 -19.75 11.84
CA ILE A 255 3.60 -20.55 11.20
C ILE A 255 4.74 -20.69 12.20
N ARG A 256 4.99 -21.92 12.66
CA ARG A 256 6.18 -22.23 13.45
C ARG A 256 7.34 -22.55 12.52
N HIS A 257 8.48 -21.97 12.81
CA HIS A 257 9.77 -22.21 12.18
C HIS A 257 10.54 -23.15 13.11
N ASN A 258 10.36 -24.46 12.91
CA ASN A 258 11.14 -25.46 13.64
C ASN A 258 12.63 -25.33 13.27
N ALA A 259 13.50 -25.68 14.22
CA ALA A 259 14.96 -25.50 14.12
C ALA A 259 15.59 -25.99 12.79
N PRO A 260 16.66 -25.32 12.32
CA PRO A 260 17.30 -25.62 11.04
C PRO A 260 17.77 -27.07 11.01
N GLY A 261 17.21 -27.88 10.11
CA GLY A 261 17.67 -29.25 9.88
C GLY A 261 16.60 -30.31 9.60
N ARG A 262 15.31 -30.00 9.70
CA ARG A 262 14.25 -30.89 9.19
C ARG A 262 13.70 -30.41 7.85
N THR A 263 14.20 -31.05 6.81
CA THR A 263 13.65 -31.06 5.44
C THR A 263 12.33 -31.84 5.40
N ASP A 264 11.32 -31.38 6.13
CA ASP A 264 9.95 -31.88 5.93
C ASP A 264 9.34 -31.04 4.79
N VAL A 265 9.42 -31.60 3.58
CA VAL A 265 9.20 -30.90 2.30
C VAL A 265 7.73 -30.51 2.06
N ALA A 266 6.80 -30.97 2.90
CA ALA A 266 5.42 -30.52 2.94
C ALA A 266 4.85 -30.75 4.35
N GLU A 267 4.65 -29.68 5.11
CA GLU A 267 3.83 -29.72 6.32
C GLU A 267 2.45 -29.15 5.98
N SER A 268 1.38 -29.91 6.26
CA SER A 268 0.01 -29.40 6.25
C SER A 268 -0.17 -28.48 7.46
N ALA A 269 -0.25 -27.17 7.23
CA ALA A 269 -0.44 -26.17 8.30
C ALA A 269 -1.93 -25.81 8.53
N GLY A 270 -2.85 -26.65 8.03
CA GLY A 270 -4.29 -26.35 7.96
C GLY A 270 -5.05 -26.40 9.29
N GLU A 271 -4.49 -27.00 10.35
CA GLU A 271 -5.25 -27.33 11.56
C GLU A 271 -5.52 -26.13 12.50
N ASP A 272 -4.68 -25.09 12.47
CA ASP A 272 -4.75 -23.94 13.40
C ASP A 272 -5.22 -22.61 12.73
N ILE A 273 -5.93 -22.68 11.59
CA ILE A 273 -6.43 -21.48 10.90
C ILE A 273 -7.67 -20.92 11.62
N GLN A 274 -7.57 -19.66 12.06
CA GLN A 274 -8.71 -18.92 12.59
C GLN A 274 -9.40 -18.15 11.47
N TYR A 275 -10.67 -18.47 11.19
CA TYR A 275 -11.50 -17.76 10.21
C TYR A 275 -12.42 -16.74 10.88
N ILE A 276 -12.37 -15.50 10.41
CA ILE A 276 -13.19 -14.40 10.90
C ILE A 276 -14.01 -13.88 9.72
N GLU A 277 -15.30 -14.20 9.72
CA GLU A 277 -16.23 -13.69 8.73
C GLU A 277 -16.51 -12.20 8.90
N PHE A 278 -16.85 -11.49 7.82
CA PHE A 278 -17.29 -10.09 7.92
C PHE A 278 -18.53 -9.90 8.79
N SER A 279 -19.35 -10.96 8.93
CA SER A 279 -20.53 -10.98 9.80
C SER A 279 -20.18 -10.90 11.29
N GLN A 280 -18.96 -11.30 11.67
CA GLN A 280 -18.47 -11.32 13.05
C GLN A 280 -17.82 -9.98 13.46
N LEU A 281 -17.40 -9.18 12.47
CA LEU A 281 -16.85 -7.85 12.68
C LEU A 281 -17.97 -6.87 13.06
N LYS A 282 -17.84 -6.22 14.21
CA LYS A 282 -18.92 -5.41 14.81
C LYS A 282 -19.16 -4.12 14.04
N ASN A 283 -18.08 -3.50 13.55
CA ASN A 283 -18.06 -2.19 12.94
C ASN A 283 -17.90 -2.23 11.41
N PHE A 284 -17.61 -3.39 10.83
CA PHE A 284 -17.38 -3.54 9.38
C PHE A 284 -18.47 -2.90 8.51
N PHE A 285 -19.74 -2.95 8.92
CA PHE A 285 -20.87 -2.39 8.14
C PHE A 285 -21.18 -0.91 8.42
N ASN A 286 -20.36 -0.20 9.21
CA ASN A 286 -20.59 1.20 9.58
C ASN A 286 -20.49 2.16 8.39
N TYR A 287 -19.90 1.74 7.26
CA TYR A 287 -19.89 2.51 6.01
C TYR A 287 -21.27 2.67 5.35
N LEU A 288 -22.26 1.85 5.75
CA LEU A 288 -23.61 1.92 5.20
C LEU A 288 -24.44 3.01 5.89
N LYS A 289 -25.32 3.67 5.11
CA LYS A 289 -26.32 4.59 5.69
C LYS A 289 -27.16 3.87 6.78
N PRO A 290 -27.55 4.56 7.88
CA PRO A 290 -28.17 3.92 9.06
C PRO A 290 -29.35 2.98 8.75
N ARG A 291 -30.26 3.40 7.85
CA ARG A 291 -31.41 2.57 7.44
C ARG A 291 -30.99 1.27 6.74
N ARG A 292 -29.96 1.33 5.90
CA ARG A 292 -29.45 0.17 5.15
C ARG A 292 -28.67 -0.76 6.08
N GLN A 293 -27.91 -0.19 7.00
CA GLN A 293 -27.19 -0.92 8.05
C GLN A 293 -28.17 -1.70 8.93
N GLN A 294 -29.20 -1.06 9.50
CA GLN A 294 -30.22 -1.72 10.33
C GLN A 294 -30.91 -2.88 9.59
N LYS A 295 -31.30 -2.67 8.33
CA LYS A 295 -31.92 -3.72 7.51
C LYS A 295 -30.96 -4.90 7.26
N MET A 296 -29.68 -4.62 7.05
CA MET A 296 -28.66 -5.65 6.85
C MET A 296 -28.40 -6.43 8.14
N LEU A 297 -28.20 -5.75 9.27
CA LEU A 297 -28.02 -6.37 10.59
C LEU A 297 -29.22 -7.25 10.94
N ALA A 298 -30.45 -6.76 10.76
CA ALA A 298 -31.66 -7.54 11.00
C ALA A 298 -31.74 -8.80 10.11
N ARG A 299 -31.32 -8.69 8.84
CA ARG A 299 -31.25 -9.84 7.93
C ARG A 299 -30.20 -10.87 8.37
N MET A 300 -29.05 -10.42 8.87
CA MET A 300 -28.01 -11.31 9.40
C MET A 300 -28.50 -12.04 10.64
N LEU A 301 -29.10 -11.33 11.59
CA LEU A 301 -29.67 -11.92 12.80
C LEU A 301 -30.73 -12.98 12.47
N LYS A 302 -31.69 -12.65 11.61
CA LYS A 302 -32.72 -13.60 11.17
C LYS A 302 -32.12 -14.86 10.53
N LYS A 303 -31.13 -14.71 9.65
CA LYS A 303 -30.48 -15.85 9.02
C LYS A 303 -29.70 -16.71 10.03
N LYS A 304 -29.03 -16.07 10.98
CA LYS A 304 -28.30 -16.74 12.05
C LYS A 304 -29.24 -17.56 12.95
N GLU A 305 -30.44 -17.04 13.25
CA GLU A 305 -31.52 -17.78 13.93
C GLU A 305 -32.00 -18.99 13.12
N GLU A 306 -32.02 -18.88 11.78
CA GLU A 306 -32.32 -19.98 10.86
C GLU A 306 -31.14 -20.97 10.66
N GLY A 307 -30.03 -20.80 11.38
CA GLY A 307 -28.82 -21.62 11.25
C GLY A 307 -28.09 -21.46 9.91
N LYS A 308 -28.30 -20.32 9.22
CA LYS A 308 -27.68 -20.01 7.92
C LYS A 308 -26.86 -18.74 8.03
N ASP A 309 -25.69 -18.71 7.38
CA ASP A 309 -24.89 -17.49 7.32
C ASP A 309 -25.13 -16.66 6.05
N VAL A 310 -24.90 -15.35 6.16
CA VAL A 310 -24.93 -14.44 5.01
C VAL A 310 -23.56 -14.44 4.36
N LYS A 311 -23.46 -15.06 3.18
CA LYS A 311 -22.25 -14.98 2.36
C LYS A 311 -22.09 -13.58 1.75
N PHE A 312 -20.98 -12.92 2.05
CA PHE A 312 -20.59 -11.63 1.48
C PHE A 312 -19.62 -11.82 0.32
N ARG A 313 -19.51 -10.87 -0.61
CA ARG A 313 -18.62 -11.03 -1.78
C ARG A 313 -17.85 -9.74 -2.01
N TYR A 314 -16.70 -9.63 -1.35
CA TYR A 314 -15.83 -8.44 -1.43
C TYR A 314 -14.46 -8.80 -2.03
N ARG A 315 -13.90 -7.95 -2.87
CA ARG A 315 -12.48 -8.02 -3.23
C ARG A 315 -11.70 -7.15 -2.27
N LEU A 316 -10.61 -7.69 -1.73
CA LEU A 316 -9.81 -7.05 -0.71
C LEU A 316 -8.41 -6.78 -1.24
N LEU A 317 -7.92 -5.57 -0.99
CA LEU A 317 -6.50 -5.24 -1.03
C LEU A 317 -6.00 -5.27 0.42
N VAL A 318 -5.13 -6.24 0.73
CA VAL A 318 -4.58 -6.46 2.08
C VAL A 318 -3.24 -5.75 2.17
N HIS A 319 -3.10 -4.81 3.10
CA HIS A 319 -1.88 -4.02 3.28
C HIS A 319 -0.81 -4.84 4.02
N ASP A 320 0.43 -4.35 4.01
CA ASP A 320 1.47 -4.89 4.87
C ASP A 320 1.08 -4.79 6.36
N LEU A 321 1.32 -5.88 7.10
CA LEU A 321 0.95 -5.99 8.52
C LEU A 321 1.81 -5.06 9.37
N LYS A 322 1.19 -4.36 10.33
CA LYS A 322 1.90 -3.49 11.27
C LYS A 322 2.00 -4.16 12.64
N PRO A 323 3.22 -4.45 13.15
CA PRO A 323 3.37 -5.01 14.49
C PRO A 323 2.92 -4.00 15.55
N THR A 324 2.33 -4.50 16.63
CA THR A 324 1.95 -3.69 17.81
C THR A 324 2.47 -4.36 19.09
N PRO A 325 2.57 -3.65 20.23
CA PRO A 325 2.96 -4.26 21.49
C PRO A 325 2.07 -5.45 21.91
N GLU A 326 0.78 -5.38 21.58
CA GLU A 326 -0.22 -6.41 21.89
C GLU A 326 -0.29 -7.55 20.86
N GLY A 327 0.19 -7.32 19.63
CA GLY A 327 0.13 -8.28 18.53
C GLY A 327 0.38 -7.61 17.18
N LEU A 328 -0.67 -7.44 16.38
CA LEU A 328 -0.58 -6.78 15.08
C LEU A 328 -1.85 -6.03 14.70
N THR A 329 -1.71 -5.15 13.72
CA THR A 329 -2.80 -4.45 13.07
C THR A 329 -2.84 -4.80 11.58
N LEU A 330 -4.03 -5.18 11.10
CA LEU A 330 -4.34 -5.40 9.69
C LEU A 330 -5.16 -4.23 9.17
N VAL A 331 -4.78 -3.71 8.00
CA VAL A 331 -5.59 -2.77 7.21
C VAL A 331 -5.92 -3.43 5.88
N ALA A 332 -7.18 -3.35 5.46
CA ALA A 332 -7.58 -3.83 4.15
C ALA A 332 -8.66 -2.95 3.52
N GLU A 333 -8.58 -2.80 2.21
CA GLU A 333 -9.48 -1.96 1.42
C GLU A 333 -10.39 -2.79 0.53
N VAL A 334 -11.68 -2.43 0.52
CA VAL A 334 -12.66 -3.06 -0.36
C VAL A 334 -12.75 -2.29 -1.68
N TYR A 335 -12.37 -2.97 -2.76
CA TYR A 335 -12.34 -2.39 -4.10
C TYR A 335 -13.24 -3.13 -5.11
N TYR A 336 -13.62 -2.42 -6.17
CA TYR A 336 -14.37 -2.95 -7.31
C TYR A 336 -13.71 -2.47 -8.61
N PRO A 337 -13.26 -3.37 -9.50
CA PRO A 337 -12.76 -2.96 -10.80
C PRO A 337 -13.91 -2.41 -11.65
N GLN A 338 -13.65 -1.27 -12.27
CA GLN A 338 -14.52 -0.64 -13.25
C GLN A 338 -14.02 -1.05 -14.64
N TYR A 339 -14.95 -1.49 -15.48
CA TYR A 339 -14.65 -1.90 -16.83
C TYR A 339 -15.31 -0.94 -17.79
N SER A 340 -14.55 -0.40 -18.74
CA SER A 340 -15.14 0.31 -19.87
C SER A 340 -15.52 -0.69 -20.94
N GLY A 341 -16.72 -0.53 -21.49
CA GLY A 341 -17.16 -1.22 -22.69
C GLY A 341 -17.51 -0.19 -23.74
N ALA A 342 -16.80 -0.18 -24.87
CA ALA A 342 -17.20 0.63 -26.00
C ALA A 342 -18.58 0.16 -26.49
N SER A 343 -19.63 0.95 -26.24
CA SER A 343 -20.91 0.79 -26.92
C SER A 343 -20.79 1.47 -28.29
N LEU A 344 -20.56 0.68 -29.33
CA LEU A 344 -20.62 1.16 -30.70
C LEU A 344 -22.09 1.21 -31.14
N ASN A 345 -22.61 2.42 -31.32
CA ASN A 345 -23.73 2.65 -32.23
C ASN A 345 -23.29 2.24 -33.64
N GLY A 346 -23.90 1.21 -34.23
CA GLY A 346 -23.66 0.87 -35.65
C GLY A 346 -23.56 -0.62 -36.03
N GLY A 347 -24.29 -1.53 -35.39
CA GLY A 347 -24.76 -2.76 -36.04
C GLY A 347 -23.75 -3.87 -36.37
N VAL A 348 -22.49 -3.82 -35.90
CA VAL A 348 -21.52 -4.92 -36.11
C VAL A 348 -21.03 -5.46 -34.76
N LEU A 349 -21.44 -6.68 -34.43
CA LEU A 349 -20.99 -7.45 -33.26
C LEU A 349 -19.52 -7.85 -33.41
N ARG A 350 -18.60 -7.02 -32.92
CA ARG A 350 -17.22 -7.45 -32.60
C ARG A 350 -17.14 -7.87 -31.13
N PRO A 351 -16.30 -8.86 -30.76
CA PRO A 351 -16.07 -9.21 -29.37
C PRO A 351 -15.63 -7.95 -28.61
N THR A 352 -16.44 -7.50 -27.66
CA THR A 352 -16.12 -6.34 -26.84
C THR A 352 -15.03 -6.75 -25.86
N SER A 353 -13.80 -6.33 -26.13
CA SER A 353 -12.74 -6.43 -25.15
C SER A 353 -13.04 -5.43 -24.03
N ARG A 354 -13.47 -5.94 -22.87
CA ARG A 354 -13.67 -5.14 -21.66
C ARG A 354 -12.31 -4.97 -21.01
N TYR A 355 -11.74 -3.78 -21.08
CA TYR A 355 -10.52 -3.46 -20.35
C TYR A 355 -10.89 -2.86 -18.98
N VAL A 356 -10.08 -3.15 -17.97
CA VAL A 356 -10.21 -2.50 -16.67
C VAL A 356 -9.78 -1.04 -16.86
N GLU A 357 -10.69 -0.12 -16.55
CA GLU A 357 -10.46 1.32 -16.64
C GLU A 357 -9.89 1.88 -15.32
N GLY A 358 -10.22 1.23 -14.21
CA GLY A 358 -9.70 1.58 -12.89
C GLY A 358 -10.37 0.79 -11.78
N PHE A 359 -10.13 1.21 -10.55
CA PHE A 359 -10.58 0.58 -9.32
C PHE A 359 -11.31 1.60 -8.46
N ARG A 360 -12.52 1.24 -8.02
CA ARG A 360 -13.33 2.05 -7.10
C ARG A 360 -13.25 1.48 -5.69
N TYR A 361 -12.93 2.32 -4.73
CA TYR A 361 -12.86 1.97 -3.30
C TYR A 361 -14.17 2.38 -2.60
N THR A 362 -14.58 1.60 -1.61
CA THR A 362 -15.86 1.84 -0.90
C THR A 362 -15.72 2.03 0.59
N HIS A 363 -14.82 1.26 1.21
CA HIS A 363 -14.46 1.38 2.61
C HIS A 363 -13.14 0.65 2.83
N ALA A 364 -12.44 1.06 3.87
CA ALA A 364 -11.37 0.29 4.46
C ALA A 364 -11.84 -0.23 5.82
N PHE A 365 -11.27 -1.33 6.26
CA PHE A 365 -11.44 -1.78 7.63
C PHE A 365 -10.08 -2.11 8.24
N ILE A 366 -10.03 -1.96 9.54
CA ILE A 366 -8.84 -2.14 10.35
C ILE A 366 -9.18 -3.07 11.51
N CYS A 367 -8.32 -4.05 11.75
CA CYS A 367 -8.48 -5.04 12.80
C CYS A 367 -7.22 -5.09 13.65
N GLY A 368 -7.41 -5.06 14.97
CA GLY A 368 -6.34 -5.34 15.94
C GLY A 368 -6.42 -6.79 16.40
N PHE A 369 -5.26 -7.44 16.47
CA PHE A 369 -5.11 -8.82 16.91
C PHE A 369 -4.09 -8.92 18.04
N ASP A 370 -4.28 -9.90 18.92
CA ASP A 370 -3.24 -10.26 19.89
C ASP A 370 -2.11 -11.08 19.23
N LYS A 371 -1.04 -11.34 19.98
CA LYS A 371 0.10 -12.18 19.53
C LYS A 371 -0.30 -13.61 19.16
N GLN A 372 -1.48 -14.07 19.60
CA GLN A 372 -2.01 -15.39 19.27
C GLN A 372 -2.88 -15.38 18.00
N GLY A 373 -3.12 -14.20 17.40
CA GLY A 373 -3.94 -14.04 16.21
C GLY A 373 -5.43 -13.89 16.48
N LYS A 374 -5.85 -13.73 17.74
CA LYS A 374 -7.25 -13.54 18.11
C LYS A 374 -7.66 -12.08 17.88
N LEU A 375 -8.83 -11.88 17.26
CA LEU A 375 -9.40 -10.55 17.05
C LEU A 375 -9.71 -9.86 18.39
N LEU A 376 -9.13 -8.68 18.61
CA LEU A 376 -9.38 -7.83 19.78
C LEU A 376 -10.46 -6.79 19.48
N TRP A 377 -10.35 -6.12 18.34
CA TRP A 377 -11.24 -5.04 17.94
C TRP A 377 -11.22 -4.88 16.42
N ASP A 378 -12.32 -4.35 15.87
CA ASP A 378 -12.44 -3.95 14.47
C ASP A 378 -12.99 -2.53 14.35
N ASN A 379 -12.63 -1.84 13.28
CA ASN A 379 -13.16 -0.54 12.89
C ASN A 379 -13.26 -0.42 11.36
N CYS A 380 -14.08 0.51 10.87
CA CYS A 380 -14.38 0.67 9.45
C CYS A 380 -14.37 2.15 9.09
N LEU A 381 -13.56 2.48 8.09
CA LEU A 381 -13.45 3.80 7.49
C LEU A 381 -14.29 3.86 6.20
N PRO A 382 -15.37 4.64 6.15
CA PRO A 382 -16.14 4.83 4.92
C PRO A 382 -15.34 5.66 3.90
N ILE A 383 -15.20 5.15 2.67
CA ILE A 383 -14.52 5.85 1.57
C ILE A 383 -15.57 6.34 0.57
N LYS A 384 -15.64 7.66 0.38
CA LYS A 384 -16.62 8.28 -0.52
C LYS A 384 -16.00 8.56 -1.87
N GLU A 385 -16.56 7.92 -2.91
CA GLU A 385 -16.33 8.27 -4.33
C GLU A 385 -14.86 8.26 -4.78
N LEU A 386 -14.01 7.45 -4.15
CA LEU A 386 -12.61 7.31 -4.55
C LEU A 386 -12.43 6.30 -5.69
N THR A 387 -11.75 6.73 -6.75
CA THR A 387 -11.36 5.89 -7.88
C THR A 387 -9.89 6.11 -8.23
N SER A 388 -9.19 5.04 -8.57
CA SER A 388 -7.79 5.07 -9.03
C SER A 388 -7.63 4.25 -10.30
N PRO A 389 -6.81 4.67 -11.28
CA PRO A 389 -6.49 3.84 -12.45
C PRO A 389 -5.76 2.55 -12.04
N ASP A 390 -4.92 2.63 -11.01
CA ASP A 390 -4.12 1.52 -10.50
C ASP A 390 -4.66 1.02 -9.15
N LEU A 391 -4.45 -0.26 -8.86
CA LEU A 391 -4.78 -0.86 -7.57
C LEU A 391 -3.64 -0.54 -6.59
N LEU A 392 -3.87 0.46 -5.73
CA LEU A 392 -2.90 1.04 -4.81
C LEU A 392 -3.51 1.13 -3.40
N GLU A 393 -2.66 1.10 -2.39
CA GLU A 393 -3.05 1.33 -0.99
C GLU A 393 -3.37 2.81 -0.79
N MET A 394 -4.65 3.16 -0.66
CA MET A 394 -5.12 4.55 -0.56
C MET A 394 -5.22 5.03 0.88
N VAL A 395 -5.49 4.13 1.82
CA VAL A 395 -5.64 4.40 3.23
C VAL A 395 -4.32 4.21 3.94
N GLN A 396 -3.86 5.30 4.55
CA GLN A 396 -2.67 5.33 5.39
C GLN A 396 -3.07 5.37 6.85
N VAL A 397 -2.30 4.67 7.67
CA VAL A 397 -2.53 4.59 9.11
C VAL A 397 -1.30 5.09 9.84
N SER A 398 -1.48 6.06 10.72
CA SER A 398 -0.48 6.43 11.70
C SER A 398 -0.99 6.17 13.11
N GLN A 399 -0.12 5.64 13.97
CA GLN A 399 -0.45 5.26 15.35
C GLN A 399 0.30 6.17 16.33
N GLN A 400 -0.42 6.67 17.32
CA GLN A 400 0.13 7.44 18.44
C GLN A 400 -0.46 6.96 19.76
N GLY A 401 0.32 6.14 20.49
CA GLY A 401 -0.17 5.43 21.66
C GLY A 401 -1.38 4.57 21.31
N ASP A 402 -2.48 4.77 22.04
CA ASP A 402 -3.74 4.03 21.83
C ASP A 402 -4.63 4.61 20.73
N HIS A 403 -4.23 5.74 20.13
CA HIS A 403 -4.99 6.41 19.07
C HIS A 403 -4.40 6.06 17.71
N MET A 404 -5.27 5.85 16.71
CA MET A 404 -4.87 5.71 15.32
C MET A 404 -5.58 6.74 14.47
N VAL A 405 -4.84 7.33 13.53
CA VAL A 405 -5.38 8.23 12.52
C VAL A 405 -5.36 7.48 11.19
N LEU A 406 -6.54 7.27 10.65
CA LEU A 406 -6.75 6.73 9.31
C LEU A 406 -6.94 7.90 8.35
N ALA A 407 -6.22 7.91 7.24
CA ALA A 407 -6.24 9.01 6.31
C ALA A 407 -6.21 8.55 4.85
N TYR A 408 -6.92 9.22 3.96
CA TYR A 408 -6.84 9.00 2.51
C TYR A 408 -7.00 10.31 1.72
N PRO A 409 -6.31 10.45 0.58
CA PRO A 409 -6.50 11.59 -0.30
C PRO A 409 -7.76 11.41 -1.17
N ASN A 410 -8.49 12.50 -1.43
CA ASN A 410 -9.54 12.53 -2.43
C ASN A 410 -9.76 13.97 -2.93
N GLU A 411 -9.70 14.18 -4.25
CA GLU A 411 -9.96 15.48 -4.91
C GLU A 411 -9.18 16.67 -4.31
N GLY A 412 -7.88 16.50 -4.02
CA GLY A 412 -7.04 17.54 -3.42
C GLY A 412 -7.30 17.82 -1.93
N GLU A 413 -8.19 17.06 -1.28
CA GLU A 413 -8.42 17.07 0.16
C GLU A 413 -7.90 15.80 0.83
N ILE A 414 -7.54 15.88 2.10
CA ILE A 414 -7.21 14.72 2.93
C ILE A 414 -8.38 14.43 3.86
N ASN A 415 -8.95 13.24 3.74
CA ASN A 415 -10.02 12.76 4.61
C ASN A 415 -9.38 12.02 5.78
N THR A 416 -9.77 12.33 7.01
CA THR A 416 -9.21 11.71 8.22
C THR A 416 -10.26 11.25 9.20
N GLU A 417 -10.03 10.08 9.79
CA GLU A 417 -10.82 9.56 10.90
C GLU A 417 -9.89 9.17 12.04
N VAL A 418 -10.29 9.48 13.28
CA VAL A 418 -9.49 9.12 14.47
C VAL A 418 -10.23 8.07 15.26
N ILE A 419 -9.53 6.97 15.53
CA ILE A 419 -10.08 5.82 16.22
C ILE A 419 -9.24 5.46 17.45
N GLN A 420 -9.89 4.80 18.40
CA GLN A 420 -9.26 4.11 19.52
C GLN A 420 -9.91 2.73 19.62
N GLY A 421 -9.21 1.73 19.10
CA GLY A 421 -9.77 0.39 18.89
C GLY A 421 -11.10 0.43 18.12
N SER A 422 -12.14 -0.20 18.67
CA SER A 422 -13.48 -0.22 18.08
C SER A 422 -14.27 1.09 18.17
N LYS A 423 -13.74 2.14 18.78
CA LYS A 423 -14.44 3.42 18.94
C LYS A 423 -13.92 4.46 17.95
N VAL A 424 -14.82 5.03 17.17
CA VAL A 424 -14.55 6.26 16.41
C VAL A 424 -14.61 7.43 17.40
N LEU A 425 -13.50 8.14 17.55
CA LEU A 425 -13.40 9.32 18.41
C LEU A 425 -13.79 10.59 17.66
N LYS A 426 -13.46 10.65 16.36
CA LYS A 426 -13.82 11.76 15.48
C LYS A 426 -14.18 11.22 14.10
N GLU A 427 -15.37 11.56 13.63
CA GLU A 427 -15.84 11.24 12.28
C GLU A 427 -15.01 11.96 11.20
N VAL A 428 -15.10 11.46 9.97
CA VAL A 428 -14.34 11.93 8.80
C VAL A 428 -14.29 13.45 8.72
N ALA A 429 -13.10 14.01 8.90
CA ALA A 429 -12.81 15.42 8.70
C ALA A 429 -12.03 15.63 7.41
N ASN A 430 -12.53 16.54 6.58
CA ASN A 430 -11.88 16.95 5.36
C ASN A 430 -10.89 18.07 5.65
N TYR A 431 -9.64 17.87 5.23
CA TYR A 431 -8.58 18.84 5.34
C TYR A 431 -8.16 19.31 3.95
N LYS A 432 -8.38 20.60 3.67
CA LYS A 432 -7.92 21.24 2.43
C LYS A 432 -6.43 21.55 2.54
N LEU A 433 -5.67 21.08 1.56
CA LEU A 433 -4.24 21.36 1.48
C LEU A 433 -3.99 22.85 1.27
N GLN A 434 -3.13 23.43 2.11
CA GLN A 434 -2.70 24.81 2.00
C GLN A 434 -1.57 24.96 0.97
N THR A 435 -1.52 26.12 0.31
CA THR A 435 -0.46 26.57 -0.61
C THR A 435 0.57 27.42 0.12
N ASN A 436 1.70 27.72 -0.52
CA ASN A 436 2.74 28.59 0.06
C ASN A 436 2.29 30.05 0.28
N SER A 437 1.23 30.48 -0.41
CA SER A 437 0.67 31.83 -0.33
C SER A 437 -0.84 31.72 -0.12
N GLU A 438 -1.39 32.50 0.81
CA GLU A 438 -2.85 32.57 1.04
C GLU A 438 -3.62 33.16 -0.15
N GLN A 439 -2.93 33.89 -1.04
CA GLN A 439 -3.52 34.45 -2.26
C GLN A 439 -3.45 33.47 -3.45
N ASP A 440 -2.87 32.29 -3.26
CA ASP A 440 -2.81 31.27 -4.29
C ASP A 440 -4.06 30.38 -4.22
N LYS A 441 -4.65 30.10 -5.38
CA LYS A 441 -5.80 29.20 -5.51
C LYS A 441 -5.41 27.97 -6.32
N VAL A 442 -5.67 26.79 -5.76
CA VAL A 442 -5.58 25.52 -6.49
C VAL A 442 -6.76 25.42 -7.45
N THR A 443 -6.47 25.32 -8.75
CA THR A 443 -7.48 25.18 -9.81
C THR A 443 -7.67 23.74 -10.24
N PHE A 444 -6.66 22.89 -10.03
CA PHE A 444 -6.65 21.48 -10.41
C PHE A 444 -5.69 20.70 -9.50
N SER A 445 -6.06 19.48 -9.14
CA SER A 445 -5.23 18.50 -8.43
C SER A 445 -5.25 17.17 -9.16
N ALA A 446 -4.12 16.49 -9.24
CA ALA A 446 -4.01 15.16 -9.85
C ALA A 446 -2.92 14.33 -9.18
N GLN A 447 -3.08 13.00 -9.28
CA GLN A 447 -2.18 12.01 -8.68
C GLN A 447 -1.93 12.28 -7.19
N ASP A 448 -3.01 12.64 -6.47
CA ASP A 448 -2.93 12.87 -5.04
C ASP A 448 -2.58 11.55 -4.34
N ASN A 449 -1.45 11.56 -3.63
CA ASN A 449 -0.95 10.43 -2.86
C ASN A 449 -0.71 10.86 -1.42
N LEU A 450 -0.85 9.92 -0.51
CA LEU A 450 -0.64 10.11 0.92
C LEU A 450 0.21 8.95 1.43
N SER A 451 1.17 9.25 2.29
CA SER A 451 1.96 8.24 2.98
C SER A 451 2.04 8.58 4.46
N ALA A 452 1.78 7.59 5.32
CA ALA A 452 2.16 7.70 6.73
C ALA A 452 3.69 7.85 6.82
N TRP A 453 4.15 8.75 7.69
CA TRP A 453 5.57 9.04 7.85
C TRP A 453 6.03 8.68 9.27
N TYR A 454 7.01 9.40 9.84
CA TYR A 454 7.45 9.18 11.21
C TYR A 454 6.49 9.82 12.22
N ASP A 455 6.31 9.14 13.35
CA ASP A 455 5.51 9.61 14.48
C ASP A 455 4.11 10.09 13.99
N ARG A 456 3.73 11.32 14.32
CA ARG A 456 2.41 11.90 14.01
C ARG A 456 2.33 12.68 12.69
N HIS A 457 3.11 12.27 11.69
CA HIS A 457 3.20 12.99 10.43
C HIS A 457 2.72 12.16 9.24
N PHE A 458 2.10 12.85 8.29
CA PHE A 458 1.81 12.35 6.96
C PHE A 458 2.52 13.19 5.91
N LEU A 459 2.88 12.57 4.80
CA LEU A 459 3.32 13.24 3.58
C LEU A 459 2.21 13.14 2.54
N ALA A 460 1.66 14.28 2.14
CA ALA A 460 0.72 14.38 1.04
C ALA A 460 1.44 14.98 -0.17
N CYS A 461 1.40 14.31 -1.32
CA CYS A 461 2.04 14.78 -2.54
C CYS A 461 1.15 14.60 -3.77
N GLY A 462 1.49 15.31 -4.84
CA GLY A 462 0.75 15.25 -6.10
C GLY A 462 1.02 16.46 -6.97
N PHE A 463 0.30 16.57 -8.08
CA PHE A 463 0.37 17.70 -8.98
C PHE A 463 -0.73 18.70 -8.68
N GLN A 464 -0.38 19.98 -8.63
CA GLN A 464 -1.34 21.08 -8.52
C GLN A 464 -1.08 22.14 -9.59
N LYS A 465 -2.17 22.62 -10.20
CA LYS A 465 -2.15 23.88 -10.93
C LYS A 465 -2.60 24.99 -9.99
N ILE A 466 -1.74 25.99 -9.85
CA ILE A 466 -1.91 27.09 -8.91
C ILE A 466 -1.94 28.39 -9.70
N ALA A 467 -2.91 29.24 -9.39
CA ALA A 467 -3.00 30.58 -9.94
C ALA A 467 -3.13 31.60 -8.81
N ALA A 468 -2.59 32.80 -9.02
CA ALA A 468 -2.88 33.90 -8.11
C ALA A 468 -4.39 34.21 -8.17
N GLU A 469 -5.02 34.39 -7.01
CA GLU A 469 -6.48 34.60 -6.89
C GLU A 469 -6.96 35.78 -7.75
N ARG A 470 -6.14 36.83 -7.86
CA ARG A 470 -6.42 38.02 -8.66
C ARG A 470 -6.19 37.83 -10.17
N ASN A 471 -5.51 36.77 -10.59
CA ASN A 471 -5.23 36.50 -11.99
C ASN A 471 -5.20 34.99 -12.31
N LEU A 472 -6.38 34.41 -12.52
CA LEU A 472 -6.57 32.97 -12.78
C LEU A 472 -6.05 32.49 -14.14
N THR A 473 -5.59 33.40 -15.01
CA THR A 473 -5.13 33.06 -16.37
C THR A 473 -3.66 32.61 -16.41
N ASN A 474 -2.83 33.04 -15.45
CA ASN A 474 -1.44 32.63 -15.37
C ASN A 474 -1.28 31.51 -14.33
N GLN A 475 -1.43 30.27 -14.78
CA GLN A 475 -1.32 29.08 -13.93
C GLN A 475 0.11 28.55 -13.96
N ARG A 476 0.66 28.26 -12.78
CA ARG A 476 1.90 27.47 -12.65
C ARG A 476 1.55 26.05 -12.22
N GLU A 477 2.26 25.08 -12.79
CA GLU A 477 2.16 23.68 -12.41
C GLU A 477 3.30 23.32 -11.46
N VAL A 478 2.96 22.69 -10.34
CA VAL A 478 3.92 22.28 -9.32
C VAL A 478 3.64 20.86 -8.87
N PHE A 479 4.71 20.12 -8.60
CA PHE A 479 4.64 18.93 -7.78
C PHE A 479 4.83 19.34 -6.32
N TYR A 480 3.79 19.18 -5.51
CA TYR A 480 3.81 19.59 -4.11
C TYR A 480 4.14 18.40 -3.20
N ILE A 481 4.82 18.67 -2.09
CA ILE A 481 5.01 17.75 -0.97
C ILE A 481 4.67 18.50 0.30
N ASN A 482 3.57 18.11 0.94
CA ASN A 482 3.06 18.68 2.17
C ASN A 482 3.34 17.74 3.34
N LYS A 483 4.09 18.24 4.33
CA LYS A 483 4.15 17.64 5.66
C LYS A 483 2.92 18.07 6.44
N LEU A 484 2.09 17.10 6.80
CA LEU A 484 0.92 17.30 7.65
C LEU A 484 1.22 16.72 9.02
N THR A 485 0.94 17.49 10.07
CA THR A 485 1.04 17.03 11.45
C THR A 485 -0.36 16.86 11.99
N TYR A 486 -0.63 15.78 12.70
CA TYR A 486 -1.85 15.68 13.49
C TYR A 486 -1.50 15.73 14.97
N ASP A 487 -2.33 16.41 15.75
CA ASP A 487 -2.31 16.32 17.20
C ASP A 487 -3.66 15.77 17.64
N PRO A 488 -3.75 14.53 18.16
CA PRO A 488 -5.01 13.96 18.59
C PRO A 488 -5.66 14.80 19.68
N GLN A 489 -4.89 15.53 20.51
CA GLN A 489 -5.38 16.27 21.67
C GLN A 489 -5.64 17.77 21.45
N SER A 490 -5.35 18.32 20.26
CA SER A 490 -5.39 19.77 20.00
C SER A 490 -6.78 20.41 20.09
N ALA A 491 -7.22 20.75 21.31
CA ALA A 491 -8.26 21.74 21.51
C ALA A 491 -7.65 23.14 21.40
N THR A 492 -8.02 23.92 20.37
CA THR A 492 -7.80 25.37 20.39
C THR A 492 -9.05 26.13 19.93
N ASP A 493 -9.74 26.68 20.93
CA ASP A 493 -9.97 28.12 21.13
C ASP A 493 -9.89 29.02 19.90
N ASN A 494 -11.08 29.48 19.48
CA ASN A 494 -11.27 30.76 18.79
C ASN A 494 -12.63 31.32 19.19
N SER A 495 -12.79 31.69 20.46
CA SER A 495 -13.92 32.52 20.90
C SER A 495 -13.66 33.13 22.28
N THR A 496 -12.69 34.04 22.40
CA THR A 496 -12.76 35.16 23.37
C THR A 496 -11.60 36.12 23.15
N GLU A 497 -11.73 37.02 22.18
CA GLU A 497 -11.09 38.34 22.21
C GLU A 497 -11.90 39.30 21.32
N SER A 498 -13.17 39.53 21.69
CA SER A 498 -13.97 40.67 21.20
C SER A 498 -15.23 40.89 22.04
N ALA A 499 -15.08 41.01 23.36
CA ALA A 499 -16.17 41.52 24.20
C ALA A 499 -15.66 42.17 25.49
N SER A 500 -14.96 43.31 25.36
CA SER A 500 -14.76 44.21 26.49
C SER A 500 -14.45 45.65 26.05
N GLN A 501 -15.34 46.26 25.26
CA GLN A 501 -15.46 47.73 25.24
C GLN A 501 -16.93 48.17 25.14
N LYS A 502 -17.49 48.44 26.32
CA LYS A 502 -18.65 49.28 26.68
C LYS A 502 -18.96 48.86 28.12
N THR A 503 -18.80 49.65 29.17
CA THR A 503 -19.11 51.06 29.37
C THR A 503 -18.44 51.53 30.68
N SER A 504 -17.82 52.70 30.71
CA SER A 504 -17.80 53.51 31.93
C SER A 504 -18.14 54.94 31.54
N GLY A 505 -19.33 55.37 31.96
CA GLY A 505 -19.71 56.76 31.99
C GLY A 505 -19.85 57.15 33.45
N SER A 506 -19.20 58.25 33.84
CA SER A 506 -19.69 59.24 34.79
C SER A 506 -18.55 60.20 35.15
N GLY A 507 -18.80 61.51 35.04
CA GLY A 507 -18.16 62.47 35.94
C GLY A 507 -17.64 63.76 35.31
N ARG A 508 -18.55 64.73 35.19
CA ARG A 508 -18.37 66.19 35.01
C ARG A 508 -18.08 66.73 33.61
#